data_AF-A0A3M4JFK4-F1
#
_entry.id   AF-A0A3M4JFK4-F1
#
_cell.length_a   1.000
_cell.length_b   1.000
_cell.length_c   1.000
_cell.angle_alpha   90.00
_cell.angle_beta   90.00
_cell.angle_gamma   90.00
#
_symmetry.space_group_name_H-M   'P 1'
#
loop_
_entity.id
_entity.type
_entity.pdbx_description
1 polymer ?
#
loop_
_entity_poly.entity_id
_entity_poly.type
_entity_poly.pdbx_seq_one_letter_code
_entity_poly.pdbx_strand_id
1 'polypeptide(L)' 'MMVLGVSMFPQVAVLSGLFEVIRALGLYNTSWALILSYTIFTLPFTVWVLTTFMGQLPHELEEAAIMD' A
#
# COMPACT_ATOMS: atom_id res chain seq x y z
N MET A 1 -11.23 -5.96 4.36
CA MET A 1 -11.70 -4.57 4.19
C MET A 1 -10.91 -3.53 4.98
N MET A 2 -10.39 -3.84 6.17
CA MET A 2 -9.62 -2.88 6.98
C MET A 2 -8.45 -2.21 6.25
N VAL A 3 -7.74 -2.94 5.37
CA VAL A 3 -6.64 -2.42 4.56
C VAL A 3 -7.07 -1.25 3.66
N LEU A 4 -8.28 -1.29 3.09
CA LEU A 4 -8.78 -0.23 2.19
C LEU A 4 -9.24 1.04 2.93
N GLY A 5 -9.28 1.04 4.27
CA GLY A 5 -9.80 2.18 5.04
C GLY A 5 -9.07 3.50 4.76
N VAL A 6 -7.76 3.45 4.52
CA VAL A 6 -6.95 4.62 4.13
C VAL A 6 -7.31 5.13 2.74
N SER A 7 -7.71 4.25 1.82
CA SER A 7 -8.07 4.62 0.44
C SER A 7 -9.45 5.28 0.34
N MET A 8 -10.30 5.13 1.35
CA MET A 8 -11.63 5.76 1.39
C MET A 8 -11.62 7.15 2.02
N PHE A 9 -10.49 7.56 2.61
CA PHE A 9 -10.36 8.88 3.22
C PHE A 9 -9.99 9.93 2.16
N PRO A 10 -10.54 11.17 2.24
CA PRO A 10 -10.15 12.22 1.31
C PRO A 10 -8.64 12.49 1.41
N GLN A 11 -7.90 12.28 0.33
CA GLN A 11 -6.44 12.42 0.33
C GLN A 11 -6.01 13.82 0.77
N VAL A 12 -6.75 14.85 0.36
CA VAL A 12 -6.53 16.25 0.74
C VAL A 12 -6.52 16.47 2.25
N ALA A 13 -7.31 15.69 3.01
CA ALA A 13 -7.39 15.81 4.46
C ALA A 13 -6.12 15.28 5.17
N VAL A 14 -5.33 14.43 4.51
CA VAL A 14 -4.12 13.81 5.06
C VAL A 14 -2.85 14.55 4.62
N LEU A 15 -2.92 15.40 3.60
CA LEU A 15 -1.76 16.07 3.01
C LEU A 15 -0.96 16.93 4.00
N SER A 16 -1.63 17.68 4.87
CA SER A 16 -0.94 18.53 5.87
C SER A 16 -0.13 17.69 6.85
N GLY A 17 -0.72 16.61 7.39
CA GLY A 17 -0.03 15.69 8.29
C GLY A 17 1.13 14.97 7.62
N LEU A 18 0.93 14.51 6.38
CA LEU A 18 2.00 13.88 5.59
C LEU A 18 3.15 14.86 5.33
N PHE A 19 2.85 16.11 5.02
CA PHE A 19 3.86 17.15 4.82
C PHE A 19 4.71 17.37 6.08
N GLU A 20 4.09 17.46 7.25
CA GLU A 20 4.82 17.57 8.52
C GLU A 20 5.72 16.35 8.77
N VAL A 21 5.25 15.13 8.47
CA VAL A 21 6.07 13.91 8.56
C VAL A 21 7.27 13.97 7.61
N ILE A 22 7.08 14.35 6.35
CA ILE A 22 8.18 14.50 5.37
C ILE A 22 9.22 15.52 5.84
N ARG A 23 8.77 16.63 6.43
CA ARG A 23 9.67 17.64 7.00
C ARG A 23 10.42 17.12 8.22
N ALA A 24 9.73 16.45 9.13
CA ALA A 24 10.33 15.85 10.33
C ALA A 24 11.39 14.80 9.97
N LEU A 25 11.19 14.05 8.88
CA LEU A 25 12.15 13.10 8.35
C LEU A 25 13.31 13.74 7.56
N GLY A 26 13.29 15.06 7.33
CA GLY A 26 14.31 15.76 6.54
C GLY A 26 14.30 15.43 5.05
N LEU A 27 13.20 14.85 4.54
CA LEU A 27 13.08 14.40 3.15
C LEU A 27 12.49 15.47 2.21
N TYR A 28 12.25 16.68 2.72
CA TYR A 28 11.68 17.76 1.94
C TYR A 28 12.50 18.06 0.68
N ASN A 29 11.81 18.24 -0.46
CA ASN A 29 12.41 18.48 -1.77
C ASN A 29 13.37 17.37 -2.25
N THR A 30 13.10 16.12 -1.89
CA THR A 30 13.84 14.94 -2.40
C THR A 30 12.89 13.95 -3.07
N SER A 31 13.41 13.10 -3.96
CA SER A 31 12.63 12.02 -4.57
C SER A 31 12.09 11.03 -3.53
N TRP A 32 12.75 10.88 -2.38
CA TRP A 32 12.28 10.02 -1.29
C TRP A 32 10.95 10.48 -0.71
N ALA A 33 10.68 11.78 -0.65
CA ALA A 33 9.38 12.28 -0.23
C ALA A 33 8.26 11.84 -1.18
N LEU A 34 8.53 11.82 -2.49
CA LEU A 34 7.57 11.36 -3.49
C LEU A 34 7.36 9.85 -3.41
N ILE A 35 8.44 9.07 -3.29
CA ILE A 35 8.39 7.61 -3.14
C ILE A 35 7.50 7.25 -1.95
N LEU A 36 7.79 7.80 -0.76
CA LEU A 36 7.01 7.50 0.45
C LEU A 36 5.55 7.92 0.32
N SER A 37 5.29 9.13 -0.18
CA SER A 37 3.93 9.65 -0.34
C SER A 37 3.11 8.76 -1.28
N TYR A 38 3.69 8.39 -2.42
CA TYR A 38 3.02 7.52 -3.39
C TYR A 38 2.82 6.12 -2.85
N THR A 39 3.81 5.54 -2.16
CA THR A 39 3.66 4.22 -1.53
C THR A 39 2.53 4.23 -0.51
N ILE A 40 2.42 5.23 0.36
CA ILE A 40 1.35 5.32 1.37
C ILE A 40 -0.03 5.27 0.74
N PHE A 41 -0.25 6.00 -0.36
CA PHE A 41 -1.56 6.04 -1.02
C PHE A 41 -1.86 4.82 -1.90
N THR A 42 -0.84 4.22 -2.53
CA THR A 42 -1.03 3.13 -3.50
C THR A 42 -1.00 1.74 -2.86
N LEU A 43 -0.24 1.56 -1.78
CA LEU A 43 -0.01 0.27 -1.15
C LEU A 43 -1.28 -0.44 -0.67
N PRO A 44 -2.27 0.24 -0.06
CA PRO A 44 -3.52 -0.42 0.34
C PRO A 44 -4.28 -1.06 -0.82
N PHE A 45 -4.34 -0.36 -1.96
CA PHE A 45 -4.98 -0.86 -3.17
C PHE A 45 -4.18 -2.03 -3.76
N THR A 46 -2.86 -1.88 -3.87
CA THR A 46 -1.98 -2.96 -4.37
C THR A 46 -2.11 -4.22 -3.53
N VAL A 47 -2.09 -4.12 -2.19
CA VAL A 47 -2.28 -5.26 -1.29
C VAL A 47 -3.66 -5.89 -1.48
N TRP A 48 -4.71 -5.09 -1.61
CA TRP A 48 -6.05 -5.61 -1.87
C TRP A 48 -6.14 -6.39 -3.19
N VAL A 49 -5.56 -5.85 -4.27
CA VAL A 49 -5.52 -6.54 -5.57
C VAL A 49 -4.76 -7.87 -5.45
N LEU A 50 -3.56 -7.85 -4.89
CA LEU A 50 -2.72 -9.04 -4.77
C LEU A 50 -3.36 -10.12 -3.90
N THR A 51 -3.92 -9.74 -2.75
CA THR A 51 -4.58 -10.71 -1.85
C THR A 51 -5.85 -11.29 -2.48
N THR A 52 -6.62 -10.49 -3.21
CA THR A 52 -7.80 -10.96 -3.95
C THR A 52 -7.39 -11.93 -5.05
N PHE A 53 -6.35 -11.61 -5.81
CA PHE A 53 -5.83 -12.47 -6.87
C PHE A 53 -5.29 -13.80 -6.32
N MET A 54 -4.46 -13.75 -5.28
CA MET A 54 -3.89 -14.96 -4.67
C MET A 54 -4.98 -15.86 -4.07
N GLY A 55 -6.02 -15.27 -3.47
CA GLY A 55 -7.16 -16.03 -2.94
C GLY A 55 -8.04 -16.71 -4.00
N GLN A 56 -7.86 -16.39 -5.29
CA GLN A 56 -8.58 -17.04 -6.40
C GLN A 56 -7.83 -18.27 -6.95
N LEU A 57 -6.59 -18.51 -6.52
CA LEU A 57 -5.81 -19.65 -7.01
C LEU A 57 -6.39 -20.98 -6.48
N PRO A 58 -6.43 -22.04 -7.32
CA PRO A 58 -6.83 -23.37 -6.87
C PRO A 58 -5.89 -23.93 -5.81
N HIS A 59 -6.45 -24.54 -4.77
CA HIS A 59 -5.68 -25.19 -3.69
C HIS A 59 -4.78 -26.33 -4.21
N GLU A 60 -5.18 -26.97 -5.31
CA GLU A 60 -4.42 -28.02 -6.00
C GLU A 60 -3.01 -27.55 -6.40
N LEU A 61 -2.84 -26.26 -6.73
CA LEU A 61 -1.54 -25.70 -7.08
C LEU A 61 -0.63 -25.59 -5.86
N GLU A 62 -1.18 -25.29 -4.68
CA GLU A 62 -0.44 -25.25 -3.42
C GLU A 62 -0.03 -26.68 -3.01
N GLU A 63 -0.94 -27.65 -3.14
CA GLU A 63 -0.65 -29.06 -2.88
C GLU A 63 0.43 -29.60 -3.81
N ALA A 64 0.35 -29.33 -5.11
CA ALA A 64 1.36 -29.74 -6.08
C ALA A 64 2.75 -29.14 -5.75
N ALA A 65 2.80 -27.88 -5.32
CA ALA A 65 4.04 -27.21 -4.93
C ALA A 65 4.64 -27.71 -3.60
N ILE A 66 3.83 -28.32 -2.71
CA ILE A 66 4.32 -28.95 -1.48
C ILE A 66 4.89 -30.35 -1.75
N MET A 67 4.39 -31.04 -2.78
CA MET A 67 4.77 -32.40 -3.13
C MET A 67 6.02 -32.48 -4.03
N ASP A 68 6.39 -31.40 -4.71
CA ASP A 68 7.64 -31.24 -5.48
C ASP A 68 8.79 -30.72 -4.60
#